data_AF-A7NRJ5-F1
#
_entry.id   AF-A7NRJ5-F1
#
_cell.length_a   1.000
_cell.length_b   1.000
_cell.length_c   1.000
_cell.angle_alpha   90.00
_cell.angle_beta   90.00
_cell.angle_gamma   90.00
#
_symmetry.space_group_name_H-M   'P 1'
#
loop_
_entity.id
_entity.type
_entity.pdbx_description
1 polymer ?
#
loop_
_entity_poly.entity_id
_entity_poly.type
_entity_poly.pdbx_seq_one_letter_code
_entity_poly.pdbx_strand_id
1 'polypeptide(L)'
;MKHTSGQSIIEFAVIAPLLIIMLLGTVDFALAFSNQMALRSAVAEGGYFIAQHPGREAIAEQRIRERLELPGAAEPGRLIVTFTTSSCMSGRQDTTVEAIYRHEFWFSSVLPSAHVTLRSGTTVPQFGSCS
;
A
#
# COMPACT_ATOMS: atom_id res chain seq x y z
N MET A 1 7.23 -55.29 21.41
CA MET A 1 7.74 -54.48 20.28
C MET A 1 7.00 -53.15 20.29
N LYS A 2 7.70 -52.04 20.56
CA LYS A 2 7.07 -50.73 20.84
C LYS A 2 6.76 -50.03 19.51
N HIS A 3 5.48 -49.80 19.24
CA HIS A 3 4.99 -49.04 18.08
C HIS A 3 5.43 -47.57 18.21
N THR A 4 6.60 -47.21 17.67
CA THR A 4 7.13 -45.83 17.69
C THR A 4 6.92 -45.09 16.37
N SER A 5 6.78 -45.79 15.25
CA SER A 5 6.73 -45.16 13.92
C SER A 5 5.47 -44.33 13.66
N GLY A 6 4.33 -44.67 14.29
CA GLY A 6 3.08 -43.91 14.14
C GLY A 6 3.05 -42.61 14.93
N GLN A 7 3.80 -42.53 16.03
CA GLN A 7 3.80 -41.38 16.93
C GLN A 7 4.46 -40.16 16.28
N SER A 8 5.61 -40.34 15.61
CA SER A 8 6.30 -39.24 14.93
C SER A 8 5.50 -38.63 13.77
N ILE A 9 4.69 -39.43 13.08
CA ILE A 9 3.79 -38.93 12.02
C ILE A 9 2.70 -38.04 12.62
N ILE A 10 2.15 -38.42 13.78
CA ILE A 10 1.11 -37.64 14.47
C ILE A 10 1.68 -36.32 15.00
N GLU A 11 2.87 -36.35 15.61
CA GLU A 11 3.55 -35.15 16.09
C GLU A 11 3.81 -34.16 14.95
N PHE A 12 4.28 -34.66 13.79
CA PHE A 12 4.44 -33.82 12.60
C PHE A 12 3.10 -33.30 12.06
N ALA A 13 2.06 -34.13 12.00
CA ALA A 13 0.75 -33.74 11.49
C ALA A 13 0.08 -32.63 12.32
N VAL A 14 0.41 -32.51 13.61
CA VAL A 14 -0.08 -31.43 14.48
C VAL A 14 0.77 -30.16 14.35
N ILE A 15 2.09 -30.28 14.20
CA ILE A 15 3.00 -29.12 14.11
C ILE A 15 2.99 -28.50 12.71
N ALA A 16 2.96 -29.32 11.66
CA ALA A 16 2.98 -28.88 10.27
C ALA A 16 1.91 -27.83 9.92
N PRO A 17 0.61 -27.98 10.28
CA PRO A 17 -0.39 -26.96 9.96
C PRO A 17 -0.10 -25.62 10.65
N LEU A 18 0.43 -25.64 11.89
CA LEU A 18 0.81 -24.42 12.59
C LEU A 18 1.98 -23.71 11.89
N LEU A 19 2.99 -24.48 11.44
CA LEU A 19 4.10 -23.95 10.65
C LEU A 19 3.65 -23.39 9.30
N ILE A 20 2.71 -24.06 8.62
CA ILE A 20 2.18 -23.60 7.33
C ILE A 20 1.42 -22.27 7.51
N ILE A 21 0.55 -22.17 8.51
CA ILE A 21 -0.18 -20.92 8.80
C ILE A 21 0.80 -19.79 9.11
N MET A 22 1.83 -20.08 9.93
CA MET A 22 2.84 -19.09 10.28
C MET A 22 3.66 -18.63 9.07
N LEU A 23 4.03 -19.55 8.18
CA LEU A 23 4.80 -19.22 6.97
C LEU A 23 3.96 -18.46 5.93
N LEU A 24 2.70 -18.83 5.73
CA LEU A 24 1.79 -18.10 4.86
C LEU A 24 1.53 -16.69 5.41
N GLY A 25 1.30 -16.56 6.72
CA GLY A 25 1.08 -15.27 7.36
C GLY A 25 2.28 -14.33 7.25
N THR A 26 3.51 -14.83 7.37
CA THR A 26 4.71 -13.98 7.22
C THR A 26 4.94 -13.53 5.79
N VAL A 27 4.73 -14.39 4.80
CA VAL A 27 4.83 -14.02 3.38
C VAL A 27 3.83 -12.94 3.02
N ASP A 28 2.59 -13.11 3.46
CA ASP A 28 1.49 -12.21 3.15
C ASP A 28 1.68 -10.83 3.83
N PHE A 29 2.17 -10.83 5.09
CA PHE A 29 2.62 -9.62 5.76
C PHE A 29 3.78 -8.93 5.03
N ALA A 30 4.77 -9.69 4.54
CA ALA A 30 5.91 -9.14 3.82
C ALA A 30 5.48 -8.44 2.51
N LEU A 31 4.51 -9.02 1.79
CA LEU A 31 3.92 -8.42 0.59
C LEU A 31 3.18 -7.13 0.92
N ALA A 32 2.33 -7.14 1.95
CA ALA A 32 1.61 -5.94 2.39
C ALA A 32 2.57 -4.81 2.79
N PHE A 33 3.64 -5.14 3.51
CA PHE A 33 4.67 -4.19 3.92
C PHE A 33 5.48 -3.65 2.74
N SER A 34 5.84 -4.50 1.78
CA SER A 34 6.49 -4.08 0.53
C SER A 34 5.62 -3.07 -0.23
N ASN A 35 4.33 -3.36 -0.35
CA ASN A 35 3.35 -2.48 -1.00
C ASN A 35 3.20 -1.14 -0.26
N GLN A 36 3.25 -1.14 1.08
CA GLN A 36 3.25 0.09 1.89
C GLN A 36 4.48 0.96 1.60
N MET A 37 5.65 0.35 1.41
CA MET A 37 6.88 1.07 1.08
C MET A 37 6.83 1.66 -0.33
N ALA A 38 6.34 0.89 -1.32
CA ALA A 38 6.13 1.38 -2.67
C ALA A 38 5.13 2.55 -2.70
N LEU A 39 4.00 2.43 -1.99
CA LEU A 39 2.99 3.49 -1.84
C LEU A 39 3.62 4.77 -1.29
N ARG A 40 4.40 4.67 -0.21
CA ARG A 40 5.07 5.81 0.40
C ARG A 40 6.05 6.50 -0.55
N SER A 41 6.86 5.72 -1.27
CA SER A 41 7.82 6.27 -2.23
C SER A 41 7.12 7.01 -3.38
N ALA A 42 6.03 6.46 -3.92
CA ALA A 42 5.32 7.09 -5.01
C ALA A 42 4.56 8.35 -4.57
N VAL A 43 3.95 8.34 -3.38
CA VAL A 43 3.32 9.54 -2.81
C VAL A 43 4.34 10.65 -2.60
N ALA A 44 5.53 10.33 -2.09
CA ALA A 44 6.61 11.29 -1.92
C ALA A 44 7.05 11.91 -3.26
N GLU A 45 7.24 11.09 -4.29
CA GLU A 45 7.59 11.54 -5.65
C GLU A 45 6.47 12.41 -6.26
N GLY A 46 5.21 12.00 -6.10
CA GLY A 46 4.06 12.78 -6.55
C GLY A 46 3.96 14.13 -5.85
N GLY A 47 4.23 14.18 -4.54
CA GLY A 47 4.35 15.43 -3.79
C GLY A 47 5.47 16.31 -4.35
N TYR A 48 6.66 15.77 -4.57
CA TYR A 48 7.78 16.54 -5.12
C TYR A 48 7.50 17.07 -6.53
N PHE A 49 6.81 16.29 -7.36
CA PHE A 49 6.37 16.72 -8.69
C PHE A 49 5.39 17.89 -8.59
N ILE A 50 4.41 17.81 -7.69
CA ILE A 50 3.43 18.87 -7.46
C ILE A 50 4.07 20.13 -6.91
N ALA A 51 5.06 20.03 -6.02
CA ALA A 51 5.81 21.16 -5.52
C ALA A 51 6.44 22.00 -6.66
N GLN A 52 6.89 21.34 -7.73
CA GLN A 52 7.49 21.98 -8.91
C GLN A 52 6.47 22.39 -9.97
N HIS A 53 5.35 21.68 -10.08
CA HIS A 53 4.34 21.86 -11.11
C HIS A 53 2.95 22.03 -10.48
N PRO A 54 2.67 23.19 -9.86
CA PRO A 54 1.36 23.48 -9.29
C PRO A 54 0.25 23.37 -10.36
N GLY A 55 -0.91 22.83 -9.98
CA GLY A 55 -2.05 22.64 -10.87
C GLY A 55 -1.96 21.47 -11.84
N ARG A 56 -0.90 20.63 -11.79
CA ARG A 56 -0.75 19.43 -12.64
C ARG A 56 -1.01 18.12 -11.89
N GLU A 57 -2.03 18.12 -11.04
CA GLU A 57 -2.45 16.99 -10.20
C GLU A 57 -2.74 15.72 -10.99
N ALA A 58 -3.44 15.82 -12.12
CA ALA A 58 -3.73 14.67 -12.99
C ALA A 58 -2.47 13.96 -13.49
N ILE A 59 -1.38 14.70 -13.73
CA ILE A 59 -0.11 14.11 -14.19
C ILE A 59 0.66 13.50 -13.02
N ALA A 60 0.61 14.14 -11.86
CA ALA A 60 1.17 13.56 -10.64
C ALA A 60 0.48 12.24 -10.30
N GLU A 61 -0.85 12.20 -10.40
CA GLU A 61 -1.63 10.98 -10.21
C GLU A 61 -1.23 9.90 -11.21
N GLN A 62 -1.12 10.24 -12.50
CA GLN A 62 -0.68 9.28 -13.52
C GLN A 62 0.70 8.71 -13.19
N ARG A 63 1.66 9.56 -12.79
CA ARG A 63 3.01 9.12 -12.38
C ARG A 63 2.99 8.22 -11.15
N ILE A 64 2.17 8.54 -10.15
CA ILE A 64 1.97 7.69 -8.97
C ILE A 64 1.46 6.31 -9.40
N ARG A 65 0.44 6.28 -10.27
CA ARG A 65 -0.16 5.04 -10.77
C ARG A 65 0.82 4.22 -11.62
N GLU A 66 1.58 4.86 -12.51
CA GLU A 66 2.60 4.20 -13.33
C GLU A 66 3.74 3.61 -12.49
N ARG A 67 4.13 4.29 -11.39
CA ARG A 67 5.18 3.82 -10.49
C ARG A 67 4.70 2.69 -9.58
N LEU A 68 3.41 2.66 -9.25
CA LEU A 68 2.78 1.61 -8.47
C LEU A 68 2.44 0.42 -9.37
N GLU A 69 3.40 -0.48 -9.53
CA GLU A 69 3.16 -1.82 -10.11
C GLU A 69 2.46 -2.75 -9.09
N LEU A 70 1.42 -2.25 -8.41
CA LEU A 70 0.69 -3.01 -7.41
C LEU A 70 -0.33 -3.95 -8.09
N PRO A 71 -0.49 -5.20 -7.65
CA PRO A 71 -1.21 -6.25 -8.38
C PRO A 71 -2.71 -6.02 -8.64
N GLY A 72 -3.09 -5.20 -9.62
CA GLY A 72 -4.48 -4.80 -9.93
C GLY A 72 -4.87 -3.40 -9.42
N ALA A 73 -3.89 -2.52 -9.15
CA ALA A 73 -4.17 -1.10 -8.84
C ALA A 73 -4.91 -0.35 -9.96
N ALA A 74 -5.03 -0.96 -11.15
CA ALA A 74 -5.89 -0.52 -12.23
C ALA A 74 -7.40 -0.67 -11.93
N GLU A 75 -7.77 -1.52 -10.96
CA GLU A 75 -9.16 -1.72 -10.58
C GLU A 75 -9.74 -0.47 -9.89
N PRO A 76 -10.96 -0.04 -10.29
CA PRO A 76 -11.58 1.14 -9.71
C PRO A 76 -11.83 0.97 -8.20
N GLY A 77 -11.48 1.99 -7.42
CA GLY A 77 -11.67 1.99 -5.97
C GLY A 77 -10.66 1.18 -5.17
N ARG A 78 -9.64 0.59 -5.83
CA ARG A 78 -8.56 -0.14 -5.16
C ARG A 78 -7.35 0.73 -4.85
N LEU A 79 -7.07 1.72 -5.71
CA LEU A 79 -6.13 2.80 -5.47
C LEU A 79 -6.85 4.14 -5.67
N ILE A 80 -6.93 4.92 -4.60
CA ILE A 80 -7.51 6.26 -4.58
C ILE A 80 -6.40 7.24 -4.24
N VAL A 81 -6.20 8.24 -5.09
CA VAL A 81 -5.25 9.33 -4.85
C VAL A 81 -6.04 10.62 -4.74
N THR A 82 -5.81 11.36 -3.66
CA THR A 82 -6.51 12.60 -3.35
C THR A 82 -5.47 13.71 -3.19
N PHE A 83 -5.75 14.85 -3.82
CA PHE A 83 -4.96 16.06 -3.69
C PHE A 83 -5.80 17.09 -2.94
N THR A 84 -5.26 17.61 -1.85
CA THR A 84 -5.92 18.65 -1.06
C THR A 84 -4.98 19.83 -0.95
N THR A 85 -5.32 20.92 -1.64
CA THR A 85 -4.58 22.18 -1.61
C THR A 85 -5.17 23.10 -0.55
N SER A 86 -4.32 23.69 0.31
CA SER A 86 -4.77 24.70 1.27
C SER A 86 -5.17 26.02 0.59
N SER A 87 -5.76 26.97 1.31
CA SER A 87 -5.99 28.30 0.76
C SER A 87 -4.67 29.07 0.59
N CYS A 88 -4.58 29.90 -0.44
CA CYS A 88 -3.42 30.75 -0.66
C CYS A 88 -3.32 31.82 0.43
N MET A 89 -2.19 31.84 1.15
CA MET A 89 -1.84 32.89 2.10
C MET A 89 -0.46 33.45 1.73
N SER A 90 -0.40 34.74 1.41
CA SER A 90 0.85 35.45 1.10
C SER A 90 1.68 34.80 -0.02
N GLY A 91 1.02 34.31 -1.08
CA GLY A 91 1.68 33.64 -2.21
C GLY A 91 2.22 32.24 -1.89
N ARG A 92 1.82 31.67 -0.74
CA ARG A 92 2.13 30.29 -0.35
C ARG A 92 0.85 29.47 -0.29
N GLN A 93 0.94 28.24 -0.79
CA GLN A 93 -0.09 27.21 -0.69
C GLN A 93 0.59 25.90 -0.30
N ASP A 94 -0.03 25.09 0.54
CA ASP A 94 0.48 23.76 0.89
C ASP A 94 -0.45 22.72 0.25
N THR A 95 0.12 21.80 -0.53
CA THR A 95 -0.63 20.73 -1.18
C THR A 95 -0.33 19.40 -0.51
N THR A 96 -1.38 18.74 -0.02
CA THR A 96 -1.30 17.41 0.56
C THR A 96 -1.70 16.37 -0.47
N VAL A 97 -0.80 15.44 -0.74
CA VAL A 97 -1.03 14.28 -1.59
C VAL A 97 -1.27 13.09 -0.69
N GLU A 98 -2.43 12.45 -0.82
CA GLU A 98 -2.81 11.28 -0.07
C GLU A 98 -3.15 10.13 -1.02
N ALA A 99 -2.60 8.94 -0.77
CA ALA A 99 -2.96 7.74 -1.49
C ALA A 99 -3.43 6.65 -0.53
N ILE A 100 -4.53 6.02 -0.93
CA ILE A 100 -5.19 4.92 -0.21
C ILE A 100 -5.22 3.72 -1.14
N TYR A 101 -4.65 2.61 -0.69
CA TYR A 101 -4.60 1.36 -1.43
C TYR A 101 -5.22 0.23 -0.61
N ARG A 102 -6.15 -0.52 -1.21
CA ARG A 102 -6.73 -1.72 -0.58
C ARG A 102 -5.90 -2.94 -0.97
N HIS A 103 -5.12 -3.45 -0.03
CA HIS A 103 -4.36 -4.67 -0.18
C HIS A 103 -5.24 -5.87 0.14
N GLU A 104 -5.44 -6.75 -0.84
CA GLU A 104 -6.06 -8.04 -0.62
C GLU A 104 -4.98 -9.04 -0.29
N PHE A 105 -5.19 -9.77 0.80
CA PHE A 105 -4.29 -10.84 1.18
C PHE A 105 -4.47 -12.03 0.24
N TRP A 106 -3.45 -12.86 0.11
CA TRP A 106 -3.47 -13.98 -0.82
C TRP A 106 -4.56 -15.00 -0.48
N PHE A 107 -4.95 -15.08 0.80
CA PHE A 107 -6.05 -15.91 1.29
C PHE A 107 -7.43 -15.23 1.22
N SER A 108 -7.57 -14.10 0.51
CA SER A 108 -8.87 -13.43 0.31
C SER A 108 -9.92 -14.35 -0.33
N SER A 109 -9.48 -15.34 -1.11
CA SER A 109 -10.37 -16.38 -1.67
C SER A 109 -11.07 -17.25 -0.61
N VAL A 110 -10.43 -17.45 0.54
CA VAL A 110 -10.97 -18.22 1.67
C VAL A 110 -11.72 -17.31 2.63
N LEU A 111 -11.22 -16.09 2.83
CA LEU A 111 -11.82 -15.07 3.69
C LEU A 111 -11.97 -13.76 2.90
N PRO A 112 -13.12 -13.53 2.24
CA PRO A 112 -13.32 -12.35 1.40
C PRO A 112 -13.16 -11.01 2.13
N SER A 113 -13.32 -10.99 3.45
CA SER A 113 -13.09 -9.82 4.31
C SER A 113 -11.63 -9.62 4.71
N ALA A 114 -10.71 -10.47 4.25
CA ALA A 114 -9.29 -10.37 4.55
C ALA A 114 -8.61 -9.37 3.62
N HIS A 115 -8.81 -8.09 3.92
CA HIS A 115 -8.11 -6.99 3.27
C HIS A 115 -7.56 -6.01 4.31
N VAL A 116 -6.50 -5.30 3.96
CA VAL A 116 -5.98 -4.19 4.75
C VAL A 116 -5.87 -2.93 3.90
N THR A 117 -6.29 -1.80 4.45
CA THR A 117 -6.18 -0.52 3.77
C THR A 117 -4.84 0.12 4.14
N LEU A 118 -3.98 0.24 3.15
CA LEU A 118 -2.71 0.94 3.21
C LEU A 118 -2.95 2.41 2.90
N ARG A 119 -2.48 3.31 3.77
CA ARG A 119 -2.61 4.76 3.61
C ARG A 119 -1.23 5.41 3.70
N SER A 120 -0.96 6.34 2.80
CA SER A 120 0.23 7.17 2.83
C SER A 120 -0.09 8.58 2.37
N GLY A 121 0.53 9.57 3.00
CA GLY A 121 0.33 10.98 2.68
C GLY A 121 1.62 11.75 2.80
N THR A 122 1.76 12.79 1.97
CA THR A 122 2.84 13.76 2.05
C THR A 122 2.28 15.17 1.83
N THR A 123 2.83 16.16 2.51
CA THR A 123 2.44 17.57 2.33
C THR A 123 3.65 18.35 1.83
N VAL A 124 3.46 19.08 0.75
CA VAL A 124 4.50 19.88 0.12
C VAL A 124 4.10 21.36 0.07
N PRO A 125 5.00 22.29 0.46
CA PRO A 125 4.76 23.70 0.28
C PRO A 125 5.01 24.11 -1.19
N GLN A 126 4.18 25.01 -1.68
CA GLN A 126 4.30 25.65 -2.98
C GLN A 126 4.39 27.15 -2.77
N PHE A 127 5.38 27.77 -3.41
CA PHE A 127 5.64 29.20 -3.34
C PHE A 127 5.41 29.82 -4.72
N GLY A 128 4.68 30.92 -4.78
CA GLY A 128 4.37 31.62 -6.03
C GLY A 128 3.41 30.87 -6.95
N SER A 129 2.82 29.76 -6.51
CA SER A 129 1.81 29.00 -7.27
C SER A 129 0.44 29.68 -7.29
N CYS A 130 0.24 30.68 -6.44
CA CYS A 130 -1.00 31.40 -6.28
C CYS A 130 -0.69 32.89 -6.20
N SER A 131 -0.95 33.62 -7.29
CA SER A 131 -0.90 35.09 -7.37
C SER A 131 -2.09 35.59 -8.17
#